data_AF-A0A2T3M435-F1
#
_entry.id   AF-A0A2T3M435-F1
#
_cell.length_a   1.000
_cell.length_b   1.000
_cell.length_c   1.000
_cell.angle_alpha   90.00
_cell.angle_beta   90.00
_cell.angle_gamma   90.00
#
_symmetry.space_group_name_H-M   'P 1'
#
loop_
_entity.id
_entity.type
_entity.pdbx_description
1 polymer ?
#
loop_
_entity_poly.entity_id
_entity_poly.type
_entity_poly.pdbx_seq_one_letter_code
_entity_poly.pdbx_strand_id
1 'polypeptide(L)'
;CMSLDNFDIGYLTELDPFWDDDELSFILNPEVILFGNPIAQLACVAESVKTSAGSSLPIDALFWCMGSQGSAYPLTGNTTYRDTPMQSAVLMAERLNYKLHRQGIVWESLGTDGAVCYQHPMPILPKSRYRYQLSNVIPNATNCYPYGTTTAIWESGHDNPVTGDNFGFVQWRKRNCVFL
;
A
#
# COMPACT_ATOMS: atom_id res chain seq x y z
N CYS A 1 -22.05 -3.31 7.71
CA CYS A 1 -20.97 -4.26 8.02
C CYS A 1 -20.17 -3.80 9.22
N MET A 2 -20.63 -4.10 10.43
CA MET A 2 -19.78 -3.90 11.61
C MET A 2 -18.83 -5.10 11.70
N SER A 3 -17.53 -4.85 11.70
CA SER A 3 -16.55 -5.90 12.01
C SER A 3 -16.75 -6.26 13.48
N LEU A 4 -17.16 -7.50 13.77
CA LEU A 4 -17.17 -8.03 15.14
C LEU A 4 -15.77 -8.48 15.59
N ASP A 5 -14.79 -8.33 14.70
CA ASP A 5 -13.41 -8.71 14.94
C ASP A 5 -12.77 -7.82 16.00
N ASN A 6 -11.94 -8.42 16.85
CA ASN A 6 -11.27 -7.71 17.92
C ASN A 6 -10.15 -6.81 17.36
N PHE A 7 -9.80 -5.74 18.08
CA PHE A 7 -8.63 -4.95 17.75
C PHE A 7 -7.37 -5.80 17.96
N ASP A 8 -6.73 -6.19 16.87
CA ASP A 8 -5.51 -7.00 16.89
C ASP A 8 -4.27 -6.10 16.66
N ILE A 9 -3.32 -6.15 17.60
CA ILE A 9 -1.99 -5.56 17.44
C ILE A 9 -1.13 -6.64 16.76
N GLY A 10 -1.53 -7.02 15.55
CA GLY A 10 -1.06 -8.25 14.93
C GLY A 10 0.37 -8.19 14.37
N TYR A 11 0.94 -7.00 14.18
CA TYR A 11 2.24 -6.85 13.53
C TYR A 11 3.01 -5.60 13.98
N LEU A 12 4.24 -5.81 14.45
CA LEU A 12 5.18 -4.78 14.86
C LEU A 12 6.43 -4.89 13.98
N THR A 13 6.74 -3.84 13.21
CA THR A 13 7.89 -3.79 12.30
C THR A 13 9.22 -3.96 13.02
N GLU A 14 9.34 -3.46 14.25
CA GLU A 14 10.56 -3.53 15.09
C GLU A 14 10.96 -4.96 15.49
N LEU A 15 10.00 -5.88 15.52
CA LEU A 15 10.23 -7.28 15.92
C LEU A 15 10.35 -8.22 14.72
N ASP A 16 10.12 -7.72 13.51
CA ASP A 16 10.18 -8.54 12.31
C ASP A 16 11.54 -8.39 11.60
N PRO A 17 12.45 -9.39 11.69
CA PRO A 17 13.73 -9.34 11.00
C PRO A 17 13.57 -9.32 9.47
N PHE A 18 12.44 -9.82 8.94
CA PHE A 18 12.15 -9.76 7.50
C PHE A 18 11.77 -8.34 7.03
N TRP A 19 11.56 -7.38 7.94
CA TRP A 19 11.22 -6.00 7.57
C TRP A 19 12.46 -5.12 7.44
N ASP A 20 13.48 -5.40 8.26
CA ASP A 20 14.73 -4.65 8.32
C ASP A 20 15.78 -5.16 7.30
N ASP A 21 15.79 -6.47 7.03
CA ASP A 21 16.78 -7.09 6.16
C ASP A 21 16.18 -7.50 4.79
N ASP A 22 16.70 -6.87 3.72
CA ASP A 22 16.31 -7.11 2.33
C ASP A 22 16.65 -8.53 1.84
N GLU A 23 17.76 -9.10 2.32
CA GLU A 23 18.21 -10.45 1.98
C GLU A 23 17.35 -11.50 2.66
N LEU A 24 16.93 -11.26 3.90
CA LEU A 24 16.04 -12.16 4.61
C LEU A 24 14.61 -12.11 4.02
N SER A 25 14.13 -10.94 3.61
CA SER A 25 12.85 -10.79 2.92
C SER A 25 12.78 -11.60 1.62
N PHE A 26 13.92 -11.94 1.02
CA PHE A 26 13.98 -12.80 -0.17
C PHE A 26 13.30 -14.17 0.03
N ILE A 27 13.30 -14.69 1.26
CA ILE A 27 12.62 -15.94 1.63
C ILE A 27 11.10 -15.80 1.45
N LEU A 28 10.54 -14.66 1.81
CA LEU A 28 9.11 -14.38 1.66
C LEU A 28 8.77 -14.15 0.18
N ASN A 29 9.58 -13.37 -0.53
CA ASN A 29 9.30 -12.92 -1.89
C ASN A 29 10.38 -13.29 -2.93
N PRO A 30 10.54 -14.57 -3.31
CA PRO A 30 11.55 -14.98 -4.28
C PRO A 30 11.31 -14.42 -5.69
N GLU A 31 10.09 -14.01 -6.00
CA GLU A 31 9.72 -13.38 -7.27
C GLU A 31 10.40 -12.02 -7.52
N VAL A 32 11.10 -11.48 -6.50
CA VAL A 32 11.97 -10.30 -6.63
C VAL A 32 12.94 -10.42 -7.81
N ILE A 33 13.44 -11.62 -8.11
CA ILE A 33 14.39 -11.83 -9.21
C ILE A 33 13.76 -11.50 -10.56
N LEU A 34 12.46 -11.77 -10.72
CA LEU A 34 11.75 -11.53 -11.98
C LEU A 34 11.42 -10.04 -12.15
N PHE A 35 11.02 -9.37 -11.07
CA PHE A 35 10.52 -8.00 -11.10
C PHE A 35 11.57 -6.93 -10.72
N GLY A 36 12.76 -7.34 -10.29
CA GLY A 36 13.90 -6.45 -10.01
C GLY A 36 14.61 -5.95 -11.27
N ASN A 37 14.17 -6.35 -12.47
CA ASN A 37 14.76 -5.88 -13.72
C ASN A 37 14.15 -4.53 -14.17
N PRO A 38 14.92 -3.68 -14.89
CA PRO A 38 14.42 -2.38 -15.33
C PRO A 38 13.22 -2.51 -16.29
N ILE A 39 13.11 -3.60 -17.03
CA ILE A 39 12.02 -3.84 -17.98
C ILE A 39 10.68 -3.98 -17.26
N ALA A 40 10.63 -4.71 -16.15
CA ALA A 40 9.45 -4.86 -15.32
C ALA A 40 9.11 -3.56 -14.58
N GLN A 41 10.13 -2.78 -14.20
CA GLN A 41 9.93 -1.46 -13.57
C GLN A 41 9.35 -0.44 -14.56
N LEU A 42 9.69 -0.52 -15.85
CA LEU A 42 9.07 0.33 -16.87
C LEU A 42 7.55 0.08 -16.99
N ALA A 43 7.06 -1.12 -16.67
CA ALA A 43 5.62 -1.38 -16.64
C ALA A 43 4.89 -0.52 -15.60
N CYS A 44 5.56 -0.13 -14.51
CA CYS A 44 4.98 0.72 -13.47
C CYS A 44 4.68 2.15 -13.96
N VAL A 45 5.31 2.61 -15.05
CA VAL A 45 5.00 3.89 -15.68
C VAL A 45 3.55 3.94 -16.18
N ALA A 46 3.04 2.83 -16.72
CA ALA A 46 1.67 2.78 -17.20
C ALA A 46 0.66 2.94 -16.06
N GLU A 47 0.96 2.33 -14.91
CA GLU A 47 0.14 2.50 -13.71
C GLU A 47 0.25 3.91 -13.15
N SER A 48 1.46 4.45 -13.00
CA SER A 48 1.67 5.78 -12.44
C SER A 48 0.94 6.85 -13.23
N VAL A 49 1.00 6.81 -14.57
CA VAL A 49 0.26 7.75 -15.44
C VAL A 49 -1.25 7.61 -15.25
N LYS A 50 -1.74 6.37 -15.14
CA LYS A 50 -3.17 6.10 -14.95
C LYS A 50 -3.66 6.68 -13.61
N THR A 51 -2.97 6.40 -12.52
CA THR A 51 -3.38 6.80 -11.16
C THR A 51 -2.95 8.21 -10.76
N SER A 52 -2.14 8.90 -11.57
CA SER A 52 -1.60 10.24 -11.27
C SER A 52 -2.68 11.25 -10.86
N ALA A 53 -3.83 11.24 -11.52
CA ALA A 53 -4.91 12.18 -11.24
C ALA A 53 -5.77 11.82 -10.01
N GLY A 54 -5.52 10.69 -9.35
CA GLY A 54 -6.30 10.19 -8.19
C GLY A 54 -7.76 9.82 -8.50
N SER A 55 -8.20 9.96 -9.75
CA SER A 55 -9.56 9.69 -10.22
C SER A 55 -9.78 8.28 -10.75
N SER A 56 -8.69 7.55 -11.01
CA SER A 56 -8.74 6.19 -11.56
C SER A 56 -8.19 5.17 -10.56
N LEU A 57 -8.59 3.91 -10.71
CA LEU A 57 -8.11 2.83 -9.87
C LEU A 57 -6.80 2.23 -10.41
N PRO A 58 -5.88 1.80 -9.52
CA PRO A 58 -4.67 1.09 -9.89
C PRO A 58 -4.96 -0.20 -10.64
N ILE A 59 -3.92 -0.74 -11.29
CA ILE A 59 -4.00 -1.96 -12.09
C ILE A 59 -3.56 -3.13 -11.21
N ASP A 60 -4.54 -3.90 -10.72
CA ASP A 60 -4.29 -5.04 -9.82
C ASP A 60 -3.43 -6.15 -10.45
N ALA A 61 -3.42 -6.26 -11.78
CA ALA A 61 -2.57 -7.22 -12.49
C ALA A 61 -1.06 -6.91 -12.37
N LEU A 62 -0.69 -5.63 -12.20
CA LEU A 62 0.70 -5.21 -11.99
C LEU A 62 0.99 -5.16 -10.49
N PHE A 63 0.87 -6.27 -9.78
CA PHE A 63 0.98 -6.31 -8.32
C PHE A 63 2.34 -5.87 -7.77
N TRP A 64 3.41 -5.94 -8.57
CA TRP A 64 4.75 -5.49 -8.22
C TRP A 64 4.94 -3.97 -8.34
N CYS A 65 4.00 -3.26 -8.96
CA CYS A 65 4.03 -1.82 -9.12
C CYS A 65 3.14 -1.14 -8.08
N MET A 66 3.62 -0.03 -7.54
CA MET A 66 2.92 0.83 -6.59
C MET A 66 2.68 2.22 -7.20
N GLY A 67 2.25 2.24 -8.48
CA GLY A 67 2.05 3.46 -9.26
C GLY A 67 3.26 4.39 -9.24
N SER A 68 3.05 5.66 -8.89
CA SER A 68 4.12 6.67 -8.83
C SER A 68 5.11 6.48 -7.68
N GLN A 69 4.77 5.64 -6.69
CA GLN A 69 5.62 5.40 -5.52
C GLN A 69 6.79 4.48 -5.85
N GLY A 70 6.67 3.68 -6.92
CA GLY A 70 7.73 2.83 -7.44
C GLY A 70 7.43 1.34 -7.30
N SER A 71 8.47 0.56 -7.02
CA SER A 71 8.39 -0.90 -6.91
C SER A 71 7.89 -1.34 -5.52
N ALA A 72 7.01 -2.32 -5.51
CA ALA A 72 6.59 -3.02 -4.30
C ALA A 72 7.71 -3.82 -3.64
N TYR A 73 8.70 -4.25 -4.43
CA TYR A 73 9.82 -5.05 -3.91
C TYR A 73 11.08 -4.21 -3.71
N PRO A 74 11.93 -4.54 -2.72
CA PRO A 74 11.71 -5.57 -1.67
C PRO A 74 10.58 -5.21 -0.70
N LEU A 75 9.94 -6.22 -0.06
CA LEU A 75 8.85 -6.04 0.91
C LEU A 75 9.37 -5.62 2.29
N THR A 76 10.25 -4.64 2.30
CA THR A 76 10.96 -4.14 3.48
C THR A 76 10.71 -2.65 3.67
N GLY A 77 11.11 -2.16 4.85
CA GLY A 77 11.12 -0.74 5.17
C GLY A 77 12.28 0.03 4.53
N ASN A 78 13.12 -0.62 3.71
CA ASN A 78 14.27 0.02 3.11
C ASN A 78 13.91 0.66 1.76
N THR A 79 14.34 1.90 1.55
CA THR A 79 14.21 2.59 0.26
C THR A 79 15.54 3.22 -0.12
N THR A 80 15.97 2.96 -1.34
CA THR A 80 17.21 3.50 -1.91
C THR A 80 16.98 4.76 -2.74
N TYR A 81 15.71 5.16 -2.94
CA TYR A 81 15.35 6.32 -3.74
C TYR A 81 15.41 7.63 -2.96
N ARG A 82 15.82 8.70 -3.65
CA ARG A 82 15.88 10.07 -3.13
C ARG A 82 14.53 10.75 -3.35
N ASP A 83 13.51 10.22 -2.68
CA ASP A 83 12.12 10.66 -2.77
C ASP A 83 11.76 11.68 -1.67
N THR A 84 10.60 12.33 -1.79
CA THR A 84 10.05 13.12 -0.68
C THR A 84 9.74 12.19 0.49
N PRO A 85 9.82 12.69 1.74
CA PRO A 85 9.55 11.87 2.90
C PRO A 85 8.12 11.31 2.93
N MET A 86 7.12 12.02 2.38
CA MET A 86 5.78 11.44 2.24
C MET A 86 5.72 10.34 1.18
N GLN A 87 6.42 10.48 0.06
CA GLN A 87 6.45 9.45 -0.99
C GLN A 87 7.05 8.14 -0.47
N SER A 88 8.20 8.21 0.20
CA SER A 88 8.83 7.03 0.79
C SER A 88 7.95 6.38 1.85
N ALA A 89 7.27 7.17 2.68
CA ALA A 89 6.41 6.64 3.72
C ALA A 89 5.13 5.99 3.19
N VAL A 90 4.51 6.56 2.15
CA VAL A 90 3.37 5.93 1.47
C VAL A 90 3.80 4.62 0.81
N LEU A 91 4.95 4.60 0.15
CA LEU A 91 5.53 3.38 -0.42
C LEU A 91 5.72 2.30 0.65
N MET A 92 6.35 2.63 1.78
CA MET A 92 6.54 1.70 2.90
C MET A 92 5.22 1.18 3.43
N ALA A 93 4.20 2.04 3.55
CA ALA A 93 2.89 1.65 4.02
C ALA A 93 2.17 0.70 3.04
N GLU A 94 2.34 0.91 1.72
CA GLU A 94 1.82 0.01 0.68
C GLU A 94 2.56 -1.33 0.66
N ARG A 95 3.89 -1.33 0.80
CA ARG A 95 4.73 -2.54 0.92
C ARG A 95 4.39 -3.36 2.16
N LEU A 96 4.23 -2.70 3.30
CA LEU A 96 3.81 -3.33 4.54
C LEU A 96 2.47 -4.03 4.36
N ASN A 97 1.48 -3.35 3.76
CA ASN A 97 0.20 -3.95 3.49
C ASN A 97 0.32 -5.19 2.58
N TYR A 98 1.14 -5.12 1.52
CA TYR A 98 1.40 -6.27 0.67
C TYR A 98 2.06 -7.43 1.45
N LYS A 99 3.02 -7.14 2.32
CA LYS A 99 3.64 -8.15 3.19
C LYS A 99 2.61 -8.84 4.10
N LEU A 100 1.73 -8.08 4.74
CA LEU A 100 0.68 -8.60 5.62
C LEU A 100 -0.33 -9.48 4.86
N HIS A 101 -0.67 -9.09 3.62
CA HIS A 101 -1.47 -9.91 2.72
C HIS A 101 -0.81 -11.26 2.43
N ARG A 102 0.48 -11.23 2.13
CA ARG A 102 1.26 -12.44 1.82
C ARG A 102 1.43 -13.36 3.03
N GLN A 103 1.57 -12.79 4.22
CA GLN A 103 1.62 -13.54 5.48
C GLN A 103 0.25 -14.06 5.93
N GLY A 104 -0.84 -13.69 5.23
CA GLY A 104 -2.20 -14.13 5.58
C GLY A 104 -2.73 -13.50 6.86
N ILE A 105 -2.17 -12.38 7.29
CA ILE A 105 -2.69 -11.59 8.43
C ILE A 105 -3.90 -10.78 7.97
N VAL A 106 -3.86 -10.28 6.73
CA VAL A 106 -4.93 -9.45 6.15
C VAL A 106 -5.81 -10.30 5.25
N TRP A 107 -7.09 -10.41 5.64
CA TRP A 107 -8.10 -11.20 4.92
C TRP A 107 -9.11 -10.30 4.21
N GLU A 108 -9.52 -10.70 3.01
CA GLU A 108 -10.33 -9.86 2.11
C GLU A 108 -11.70 -10.46 1.83
N SER A 109 -12.65 -9.60 1.46
CA SER A 109 -13.93 -10.01 0.90
C SER A 109 -14.10 -9.51 -0.55
N LEU A 110 -14.58 -10.40 -1.42
CA LEU A 110 -14.83 -10.12 -2.83
C LEU A 110 -16.31 -9.81 -3.02
N GLY A 111 -16.61 -8.90 -3.97
CA GLY A 111 -17.98 -8.55 -4.34
C GLY A 111 -18.60 -9.51 -5.38
N THR A 112 -18.01 -10.68 -5.59
CA THR A 112 -18.49 -11.68 -6.56
C THR A 112 -19.61 -12.52 -5.95
N ASP A 113 -20.61 -12.90 -6.76
CA ASP A 113 -21.76 -13.68 -6.31
C ASP A 113 -21.34 -14.92 -5.51
N GLY A 114 -21.91 -15.08 -4.31
CA GLY A 114 -21.64 -16.20 -3.39
C GLY A 114 -20.43 -16.02 -2.44
N ALA A 115 -19.49 -15.10 -2.73
CA ALA A 115 -18.27 -14.90 -1.91
C ALA A 115 -18.32 -13.64 -1.01
N VAL A 116 -19.42 -12.88 -1.06
CA VAL A 116 -19.56 -11.61 -0.32
C VAL A 116 -19.60 -11.82 1.20
N CYS A 117 -19.99 -13.01 1.67
CA CYS A 117 -20.11 -13.34 3.09
C CYS A 117 -18.83 -13.92 3.72
N TYR A 118 -17.84 -14.30 2.91
CA TYR A 118 -16.65 -15.01 3.40
C TYR A 118 -15.38 -14.20 3.17
N GLN A 119 -14.58 -14.11 4.22
CA GLN A 119 -13.23 -13.59 4.11
C GLN A 119 -12.30 -14.71 3.65
N HIS A 120 -11.46 -14.41 2.66
CA HIS A 120 -10.45 -15.34 2.15
C HIS A 120 -9.07 -14.67 2.18
N PRO A 121 -8.01 -15.45 2.42
CA PRO A 121 -6.65 -14.93 2.32
C PRO A 121 -6.34 -14.59 0.87
N MET A 122 -5.84 -13.39 0.64
CA MET A 122 -5.44 -12.94 -0.70
C MET A 122 -3.96 -12.55 -0.64
N PRO A 123 -3.03 -13.43 -1.07
CA PRO A 123 -1.60 -13.18 -0.92
C PRO A 123 -1.08 -12.09 -1.86
N ILE A 124 -1.77 -11.85 -2.99
CA ILE A 124 -1.47 -10.77 -3.94
C ILE A 124 -2.29 -9.54 -3.56
N LEU A 125 -1.63 -8.38 -3.38
CA LEU A 125 -2.30 -7.16 -2.93
C LEU A 125 -3.34 -6.67 -3.97
N PRO A 126 -4.63 -6.60 -3.61
CA PRO A 126 -5.69 -6.02 -4.43
C PRO A 126 -5.72 -4.50 -4.28
N LYS A 127 -4.79 -3.81 -4.95
CA LYS A 127 -4.55 -2.36 -4.81
C LYS A 127 -5.80 -1.51 -5.02
N SER A 128 -6.69 -1.90 -5.94
CA SER A 128 -7.92 -1.16 -6.26
C SER A 128 -8.90 -1.01 -5.09
N ARG A 129 -8.74 -1.82 -4.04
CA ARG A 129 -9.57 -1.79 -2.83
C ARG A 129 -9.03 -0.91 -1.71
N TYR A 130 -7.84 -0.36 -1.89
CA TYR A 130 -7.16 0.44 -0.87
C TYR A 130 -7.08 1.92 -1.24
N ARG A 131 -7.20 2.75 -0.22
CA ARG A 131 -7.00 4.20 -0.30
C ARG A 131 -6.25 4.65 0.93
N TYR A 132 -5.43 5.69 0.82
CA TYR A 132 -4.83 6.33 1.97
C TYR A 132 -5.34 7.76 2.11
N GLN A 133 -5.37 8.23 3.34
CA GLN A 133 -5.79 9.57 3.71
C GLN A 133 -4.75 10.18 4.65
N LEU A 134 -4.43 11.46 4.44
CA LEU A 134 -3.49 12.17 5.28
C LEU A 134 -4.12 12.57 6.61
N SER A 135 -3.51 12.17 7.72
CA SER A 135 -3.95 12.51 9.09
C SER A 135 -3.06 13.52 9.81
N ASN A 136 -1.79 13.64 9.44
CA ASN A 136 -0.81 14.57 10.05
C ASN A 136 0.24 14.98 8.99
N VAL A 137 0.91 16.15 9.04
CA VAL A 137 0.80 17.29 9.99
C VAL A 137 -0.43 18.13 9.74
N ILE A 138 -0.67 18.49 8.48
CA ILE A 138 -1.90 19.18 8.05
C ILE A 138 -2.81 18.10 7.47
N PRO A 139 -3.89 17.69 8.15
CA PRO A 139 -4.74 16.61 7.67
C PRO A 139 -5.49 17.02 6.40
N ASN A 140 -5.66 16.07 5.49
CA ASN A 140 -6.61 16.18 4.39
C ASN A 140 -7.79 15.25 4.68
N ALA A 141 -8.71 15.70 5.53
CA ALA A 141 -9.78 14.86 6.03
C ALA A 141 -10.91 14.60 5.01
N THR A 142 -10.97 15.42 3.97
CA THR A 142 -12.06 15.43 2.98
C THR A 142 -11.76 14.56 1.77
N ASN A 143 -10.49 14.28 1.49
CA ASN A 143 -10.06 13.50 0.33
C ASN A 143 -9.32 12.23 0.75
N CYS A 144 -9.61 11.13 0.03
CA CYS A 144 -8.85 9.89 0.12
C CYS A 144 -8.30 9.54 -1.26
N TYR A 145 -7.02 9.20 -1.33
CA TYR A 145 -6.33 8.90 -2.58
C TYR A 145 -6.25 7.39 -2.80
N PRO A 146 -6.56 6.88 -4.00
CA PRO A 146 -6.32 5.47 -4.31
C PRO A 146 -4.82 5.15 -4.30
N TYR A 147 -4.49 3.89 -4.04
CA TYR A 147 -3.10 3.43 -4.10
C TYR A 147 -2.42 3.75 -5.43
N GLY A 148 -1.14 4.07 -5.38
CA GLY A 148 -0.36 4.50 -6.54
C GLY A 148 -0.64 5.91 -7.06
N THR A 149 -1.49 6.71 -6.40
CA THR A 149 -1.62 8.16 -6.70
C THR A 149 -0.31 8.89 -6.39
N THR A 150 0.03 9.90 -7.19
CA THR A 150 1.26 10.68 -6.97
C THR A 150 1.16 11.57 -5.74
N THR A 151 2.09 11.34 -4.81
CA THR A 151 2.28 12.13 -3.59
C THR A 151 2.60 13.57 -3.91
N ALA A 152 3.40 13.85 -4.94
CA ALA A 152 3.81 15.21 -5.30
C ALA A 152 2.64 16.20 -5.49
N ILE A 153 1.46 15.72 -5.93
CA ILE A 153 0.29 16.59 -6.12
C ILE A 153 -0.41 16.86 -4.80
N TRP A 154 -0.68 15.83 -4.00
CA TRP A 154 -1.49 15.97 -2.79
C TRP A 154 -0.69 16.28 -1.53
N GLU A 155 0.62 16.07 -1.53
CA GLU A 155 1.57 16.51 -0.50
C GLU A 155 1.73 18.05 -0.51
N SER A 156 1.45 18.68 -1.66
CA SER A 156 1.57 20.13 -1.82
C SER A 156 0.71 20.89 -0.80
N GLY A 157 1.37 21.71 0.03
CA GLY A 157 0.70 22.49 1.08
C GLY A 157 0.37 21.73 2.36
N HIS A 158 0.72 20.44 2.43
CA HIS A 158 0.53 19.61 3.61
C HIS A 158 1.83 19.32 4.38
N ASP A 159 2.98 19.47 3.71
CA ASP A 159 4.30 19.46 4.35
C ASP A 159 4.63 20.83 4.97
N ASN A 160 5.15 20.83 6.20
CA ASN A 160 5.41 22.06 6.96
C ASN A 160 6.81 22.03 7.60
N PRO A 161 7.81 22.65 6.94
CA PRO A 161 9.21 22.58 7.38
C PRO A 161 9.51 23.37 8.66
N VAL A 162 8.55 24.15 9.18
CA VAL A 162 8.75 25.02 10.36
C VAL A 162 8.26 24.36 11.64
N THR A 163 7.19 23.56 11.57
CA THR A 163 6.51 23.02 12.77
C THR A 163 6.85 21.55 13.02
N GLY A 164 7.41 20.87 12.01
CA GLY A 164 7.91 19.51 12.08
C GLY A 164 7.46 18.66 10.88
N ASP A 165 8.25 17.66 10.53
CA ASP A 165 8.08 16.86 9.30
C ASP A 165 7.37 15.50 9.57
N ASN A 166 6.59 15.41 10.64
CA ASN A 166 5.95 14.16 11.07
C ASN A 166 4.62 13.93 10.34
N PHE A 167 4.61 13.08 9.32
CA PHE A 167 3.39 12.72 8.59
C PHE A 167 2.69 11.50 9.19
N GLY A 168 1.39 11.40 8.95
CA GLY A 168 0.56 10.28 9.35
C GLY A 168 -0.43 9.95 8.24
N PHE A 169 -0.67 8.65 8.03
CA PHE A 169 -1.64 8.17 7.05
C PHE A 169 -2.63 7.22 7.71
N VAL A 170 -3.89 7.30 7.27
CA VAL A 170 -4.92 6.32 7.55
C VAL A 170 -5.15 5.51 6.28
N GLN A 171 -4.95 4.19 6.37
CA GLN A 171 -5.25 3.29 5.27
C GLN A 171 -6.70 2.81 5.36
N TRP A 172 -7.45 3.12 4.33
CA TRP A 172 -8.81 2.65 4.13
C TRP A 172 -8.81 1.42 3.27
N ARG A 173 -9.50 0.40 3.75
CA ARG A 173 -9.76 -0.83 3.01
C ARG A 173 -11.24 -0.96 2.71
N LYS A 174 -11.58 -1.25 1.45
CA LYS A 174 -12.94 -1.62 1.07
C LYS A 174 -13.24 -3.06 1.51
N ARG A 175 -14.26 -3.22 2.36
CA ARG A 175 -14.88 -4.52 2.67
C ARG A 175 -16.26 -4.59 2.03
N ASN A 176 -16.50 -5.64 1.24
CA ASN A 176 -17.84 -5.95 0.74
C ASN A 176 -18.53 -6.89 1.73
N CYS A 177 -19.77 -6.59 2.07
CA CYS A 177 -20.62 -7.52 2.80
C CYS A 177 -22.08 -7.19 2.53
N VAL A 178 -22.94 -8.19 2.68
CA VAL A 178 -24.38 -8.07 2.50
C VAL A 178 -25.05 -7.78 3.83
N PHE A 179 -26.15 -7.04 3.78
CA PHE A 179 -27.13 -7.00 4.87
C PHE A 179 -28.07 -8.17 4.64
N LEU A 180 -28.04 -9.16 5.52
CA LEU A 180 -29.02 -10.26 5.56
C LEU A 180 -30.25 -9.79 6.33
#